data_AF-A0A9R1LZ06-F1
#
_entry.id   AF-A0A9R1LZ06-F1
#
_cell.length_a   1.000
_cell.length_b   1.000
_cell.length_c   1.000
_cell.angle_alpha   90.00
_cell.angle_beta   90.00
_cell.angle_gamma   90.00
#
_symmetry.space_group_name_H-M   'P 1'
#
loop_
_entity.id
_entity.type
_entity.pdbx_description
1 polymer ?
#
loop_
_entity_poly.entity_id
_entity_poly.type
_entity_poly.pdbx_seq_one_letter_code
_entity_poly.pdbx_strand_id
1 'polypeptide(L)'
;MPRGSICWLLLAVALAAAAVEAGRSRSLHRDFDAVWGKRNARFFDDGRVVELALDRETGSRLESKDRYLFGRFDLDIRLVAGESAGTITSFYICTGGARHDEVDFEFLGNVSGEPYILHTNIFSDGKGEREQQFVLWFDPTADFHTYSILWNPLNIILYIDGTPIRVFKNNEANGVPFPTRQPVHVFASIWNAEEWATQGGRVKTDWSEAPFVAAYRRFDATSACVWQGEASPTRCGGDHLPSSASSWMAQRLDWWSWMTLNWVRMNYMTYDYCADRKRYPHAFPTECIIPIGRI
;
A
#
# COMPACT_ATOMS: atom_id res chain seq x y z
N MET A 1 23.62 43.21 30.43
CA MET A 1 22.50 43.04 29.47
C MET A 1 22.62 41.68 28.81
N PRO A 2 21.82 40.66 29.16
CA PRO A 2 21.83 39.37 28.48
C PRO A 2 20.83 39.42 27.31
N ARG A 3 21.31 39.66 26.09
CA ARG A 3 20.49 39.59 24.86
C ARG A 3 20.47 38.19 24.22
N GLY A 4 21.07 37.20 24.86
CA GLY A 4 21.25 35.86 24.28
C GLY A 4 20.14 34.84 24.56
N SER A 5 19.40 34.93 25.68
CA SER A 5 18.51 33.83 26.10
C SER A 5 17.13 33.81 25.43
N ILE A 6 16.66 34.95 24.92
CA ILE A 6 15.31 35.05 24.33
C ILE A 6 15.25 34.33 22.97
N CYS A 7 16.34 34.35 22.19
CA CYS A 7 16.38 33.74 20.87
C CYS A 7 16.34 32.21 20.93
N TRP A 8 17.00 31.61 21.93
CA TRP A 8 16.98 30.15 22.14
C TRP A 8 15.63 29.64 22.63
N LEU A 9 14.94 30.39 23.49
CA LEU A 9 13.59 30.06 23.95
C LEU A 9 12.57 30.13 22.80
N LEU A 10 12.66 31.14 21.93
CA LEU A 10 11.79 31.25 20.76
C LEU A 10 12.05 30.13 19.72
N LEU A 11 13.31 29.76 19.51
CA LEU A 11 13.66 28.65 18.61
C LEU A 11 13.18 27.29 19.16
N ALA A 12 13.31 27.06 20.47
CA ALA A 12 12.85 25.84 21.13
C ALA A 12 11.31 25.72 21.13
N VAL A 13 10.59 26.83 21.35
CA VAL A 13 9.12 26.86 21.25
C VAL A 13 8.65 26.65 19.81
N ALA A 14 9.35 27.20 18.81
CA ALA A 14 9.03 26.97 17.40
C ALA A 14 9.29 25.52 16.96
N LEU A 15 10.38 24.90 17.43
CA LEU A 15 10.66 23.47 17.20
C LEU A 15 9.64 22.56 17.89
N ALA A 16 9.22 22.90 19.10
CA ALA A 16 8.16 22.17 19.80
C ALA A 16 6.79 22.33 19.11
N ALA A 17 6.45 23.53 18.62
CA ALA A 17 5.22 23.77 17.87
C ALA A 17 5.20 23.04 16.51
N ALA A 18 6.32 23.01 15.79
CA ALA A 18 6.47 22.25 14.55
C ALA A 18 6.37 20.72 14.79
N ALA A 19 6.89 20.23 15.93
CA ALA A 19 6.72 18.83 16.33
C ALA A 19 5.27 18.49 16.73
N VAL A 20 4.51 19.46 17.26
CA VAL A 20 3.08 19.29 17.58
C VAL A 20 2.22 19.31 16.31
N GLU A 21 2.57 20.08 15.29
CA GLU A 21 1.89 20.06 13.99
C GLU A 21 2.22 18.80 13.16
N ALA A 22 3.46 18.30 13.24
CA ALA A 22 3.86 17.02 12.63
C ALA A 22 3.21 15.78 13.30
N GLY A 23 2.60 15.95 14.48
CA GLY A 23 2.09 14.86 15.32
C GLY A 23 0.56 14.69 15.36
N ARG A 24 -0.23 15.57 14.74
CA ARG A 24 -1.69 15.38 14.66
C ARG A 24 -2.03 14.48 13.48
N SER A 25 -1.92 13.16 13.69
CA SER A 25 -2.60 12.16 12.85
C SER A 25 -4.04 12.63 12.60
N ARG A 26 -4.41 12.81 11.33
CA ARG A 26 -5.76 13.21 10.96
C ARG A 26 -6.71 12.03 11.23
N SER A 27 -7.95 12.34 11.61
CA SER A 27 -8.97 11.31 11.83
C SER A 27 -9.34 10.64 10.51
N LEU A 28 -9.24 9.31 10.47
CA LEU A 28 -9.61 8.45 9.34
C LEU A 28 -11.10 8.57 8.96
N HIS A 29 -11.98 9.02 9.87
CA HIS A 29 -13.36 9.36 9.51
C HIS A 29 -13.48 10.41 8.40
N ARG A 30 -12.45 11.23 8.19
CA ARG A 30 -12.43 12.23 7.14
C ARG A 30 -12.10 11.62 5.77
N ASP A 31 -11.34 10.54 5.77
CA ASP A 31 -10.73 10.00 4.56
C ASP A 31 -11.46 8.74 4.08
N PHE A 32 -12.09 7.97 4.99
CA PHE A 32 -12.71 6.68 4.68
C PHE A 32 -14.15 6.55 5.17
N ASP A 33 -14.92 5.73 4.46
CA ASP A 33 -16.17 5.13 4.92
C ASP A 33 -16.01 3.62 5.10
N ALA A 34 -16.63 3.06 6.14
CA ALA A 34 -16.76 1.62 6.30
C ALA A 34 -17.87 1.10 5.38
N VAL A 35 -17.50 0.55 4.22
CA VAL A 35 -18.43 0.12 3.17
C VAL A 35 -18.88 -1.33 3.29
N TRP A 36 -18.17 -2.13 4.10
CA TRP A 36 -18.54 -3.50 4.42
C TRP A 36 -18.26 -3.84 5.88
N GLY A 37 -19.09 -4.66 6.50
CA GLY A 37 -18.85 -5.16 7.86
C GLY A 37 -18.73 -4.06 8.91
N LYS A 38 -19.55 -3.00 8.82
CA LYS A 38 -19.44 -1.78 9.65
C LYS A 38 -19.28 -2.05 11.15
N ARG A 39 -19.93 -3.07 11.70
CA ARG A 39 -19.82 -3.46 13.12
C ARG A 39 -18.42 -3.95 13.54
N ASN A 40 -17.65 -4.42 12.56
CA ASN A 40 -16.28 -4.92 12.71
C ASN A 40 -15.23 -3.87 12.34
N ALA A 41 -15.64 -2.64 12.00
CA ALA A 41 -14.76 -1.49 11.85
C ALA A 41 -14.92 -0.56 13.06
N ARG A 42 -13.94 -0.55 13.97
CA ARG A 42 -14.00 0.22 15.22
C ARG A 42 -12.96 1.33 15.21
N PHE A 43 -13.41 2.56 15.39
CA PHE A 43 -12.54 3.73 15.42
C PHE A 43 -12.23 4.12 16.86
N PHE A 44 -10.97 4.42 17.13
CA PHE A 44 -10.44 4.81 18.43
C PHE A 44 -9.71 6.16 18.32
N ASP A 45 -9.41 6.77 19.46
CA ASP A 45 -8.64 8.01 19.56
C ASP A 45 -9.15 9.15 18.66
N ASP A 46 -10.47 9.38 18.69
CA ASP A 46 -11.19 10.33 17.83
C ASP A 46 -11.01 10.04 16.33
N GLY A 47 -10.94 8.76 15.97
CA GLY A 47 -10.78 8.28 14.60
C GLY A 47 -9.34 8.24 14.11
N ARG A 48 -8.34 8.45 14.97
CA ARG A 48 -6.92 8.39 14.57
C ARG A 48 -6.40 6.98 14.34
N VAL A 49 -7.07 5.98 14.92
CA VAL A 49 -6.82 4.55 14.71
C VAL A 49 -8.14 3.89 14.36
N VAL A 50 -8.11 2.93 13.44
CA VAL A 50 -9.23 2.04 13.16
C VAL A 50 -8.76 0.60 13.25
N GLU A 51 -9.52 -0.24 13.94
CA GLU A 51 -9.35 -1.68 13.94
C GLU A 51 -10.41 -2.30 13.02
N LEU A 52 -9.94 -3.09 12.06
CA LEU A 52 -10.77 -3.93 11.21
C LEU A 52 -10.69 -5.35 11.75
N ALA A 53 -11.85 -5.92 12.06
CA ALA A 53 -11.97 -7.26 12.60
C ALA A 53 -12.57 -8.24 11.58
N LEU A 54 -12.18 -9.51 11.72
CA LEU A 54 -12.75 -10.66 11.04
C LEU A 54 -13.22 -11.67 12.07
N ASP A 55 -14.48 -12.06 11.96
CA ASP A 55 -15.10 -13.16 12.70
C ASP A 55 -15.83 -14.11 11.73
N ARG A 56 -16.44 -15.17 12.27
CA ARG A 56 -17.15 -16.18 11.47
C ARG A 56 -18.27 -15.60 10.60
N GLU A 57 -18.82 -14.46 10.99
CA GLU A 57 -19.97 -13.87 10.32
C GLU A 57 -19.54 -12.88 9.24
N THR A 58 -18.52 -12.05 9.49
CA THR A 58 -18.07 -11.06 8.51
C THR A 58 -16.66 -10.51 8.75
N GLY A 59 -15.98 -10.13 7.67
CA GLY A 59 -14.81 -9.25 7.71
C GLY A 59 -15.23 -7.77 7.75
N SER A 60 -14.31 -6.88 7.42
CA SER A 60 -14.63 -5.44 7.28
C SER A 60 -13.77 -4.78 6.22
N ARG A 61 -14.31 -3.72 5.60
CA ARG A 61 -13.61 -2.97 4.55
C ARG A 61 -13.90 -1.48 4.64
N LEU A 62 -12.84 -0.70 4.55
CA LEU A 62 -12.85 0.74 4.35
C LEU A 62 -12.64 1.08 2.87
N GLU A 63 -13.25 2.17 2.44
CA GLU A 63 -13.10 2.76 1.10
C GLU A 63 -12.90 4.26 1.25
N SER A 64 -11.95 4.84 0.51
CA SER A 64 -11.70 6.27 0.56
C SER A 64 -12.89 7.05 0.01
N LYS A 65 -13.21 8.18 0.62
CA LYS A 65 -14.29 9.07 0.14
C LYS A 65 -13.95 9.69 -1.20
N ASP A 66 -12.70 10.09 -1.35
CA ASP A 66 -12.16 10.63 -2.58
C ASP A 66 -11.68 9.52 -3.52
N ARG A 67 -11.75 9.84 -4.81
CA ARG A 67 -11.08 9.10 -5.88
C ARG A 67 -9.83 9.82 -6.31
N TYR A 68 -8.85 9.09 -6.81
CA TYR A 68 -7.56 9.64 -7.21
C TYR A 68 -7.14 9.15 -8.58
N LEU A 69 -6.44 9.99 -9.34
CA LEU A 69 -5.73 9.58 -10.54
C LEU A 69 -4.26 9.98 -10.38
N PHE A 70 -3.43 8.99 -10.05
CA PHE A 70 -2.07 9.15 -9.52
C PHE A 70 -2.01 9.72 -8.10
N GLY A 71 -1.01 9.26 -7.35
CA GLY A 71 -0.73 9.71 -5.99
C GLY A 71 0.28 8.83 -5.26
N ARG A 72 0.71 9.32 -4.10
CA ARG A 72 1.32 8.53 -3.04
C ARG A 72 0.29 8.35 -1.93
N PHE A 73 0.07 7.10 -1.55
CA PHE A 73 -0.82 6.71 -0.47
C PHE A 73 0.00 5.99 0.58
N ASP A 74 0.16 6.61 1.75
CA ASP A 74 0.85 6.02 2.90
C ASP A 74 -0.20 5.60 3.93
N LEU A 75 -0.07 4.39 4.46
CA LEU A 75 -0.93 3.87 5.52
C LEU A 75 -0.09 3.07 6.52
N ASP A 76 -0.23 3.38 7.80
CA ASP A 76 0.35 2.55 8.83
C ASP A 76 -0.55 1.37 9.11
N ILE A 77 0.04 0.18 9.17
CA ILE A 77 -0.68 -1.06 9.42
C ILE A 77 0.06 -1.85 10.49
N ARG A 78 -0.69 -2.41 11.45
CA ARG A 78 -0.23 -3.44 12.39
C ARG A 78 -1.12 -4.66 12.20
N LEU A 79 -0.50 -5.80 11.89
CA LEU A 79 -1.20 -7.01 11.50
C LEU A 79 -1.74 -7.80 12.70
N VAL A 80 -2.53 -8.83 12.40
CA VAL A 80 -3.11 -9.73 13.41
C VAL A 80 -1.98 -10.49 14.11
N ALA A 81 -1.91 -10.35 15.44
CA ALA A 81 -0.94 -11.07 16.26
C ALA A 81 -1.40 -12.52 16.54
N GLY A 82 -0.45 -13.43 16.75
CA GLY A 82 -0.73 -14.82 17.08
C GLY A 82 -1.22 -15.63 15.86
N GLU A 83 -2.27 -16.42 16.06
CA GLU A 83 -2.83 -17.27 15.01
C GLU A 83 -3.59 -16.42 13.99
N SER A 84 -3.19 -16.50 12.72
CA SER A 84 -3.76 -15.69 11.64
C SER A 84 -3.92 -16.48 10.35
N ALA A 85 -3.71 -17.80 10.37
CA ALA A 85 -3.85 -18.63 9.18
C ALA A 85 -5.22 -18.46 8.52
N GLY A 86 -5.22 -18.46 7.19
CA GLY A 86 -6.39 -18.26 6.34
C GLY A 86 -6.90 -16.82 6.26
N THR A 87 -6.34 -15.88 7.03
CA THR A 87 -6.74 -14.46 6.96
C THR A 87 -5.89 -13.68 5.96
N ILE A 88 -6.49 -12.67 5.33
CA ILE A 88 -5.78 -11.62 4.59
C ILE A 88 -6.15 -10.27 5.17
N THR A 89 -5.13 -9.51 5.57
CA THR A 89 -5.20 -8.08 5.81
C THR A 89 -4.74 -7.37 4.53
N SER A 90 -5.43 -6.32 4.07
CA SER A 90 -5.07 -5.66 2.80
C SER A 90 -5.02 -4.14 2.90
N PHE A 91 -4.24 -3.56 1.98
CA PHE A 91 -4.20 -2.15 1.63
C PHE A 91 -3.96 -2.04 0.12
N TYR A 92 -4.91 -1.48 -0.60
CA TYR A 92 -4.87 -1.49 -2.06
C TYR A 92 -5.57 -0.28 -2.67
N ILE A 93 -5.28 0.00 -3.94
CA ILE A 93 -6.05 0.93 -4.75
C ILE A 93 -6.77 0.16 -5.84
N CYS A 94 -8.03 0.49 -6.13
CA CYS A 94 -8.81 -0.21 -7.15
C CYS A 94 -9.87 0.70 -7.79
N THR A 95 -10.13 0.51 -9.08
CA THR A 95 -11.22 1.20 -9.80
C THR A 95 -12.57 0.49 -9.66
N GLY A 96 -12.55 -0.82 -9.36
CA GLY A 96 -13.71 -1.71 -9.39
C GLY A 96 -14.11 -2.15 -10.81
N GLY A 97 -14.93 -3.21 -10.89
CA GLY A 97 -15.45 -3.77 -12.14
C GLY A 97 -14.53 -4.80 -12.81
N ALA A 98 -14.94 -5.32 -13.96
CA ALA A 98 -14.23 -6.42 -14.64
C ALA A 98 -12.90 -6.00 -15.30
N ARG A 99 -12.79 -4.73 -15.72
CA ARG A 99 -11.61 -4.15 -16.37
C ARG A 99 -10.88 -3.19 -15.41
N HIS A 100 -10.77 -3.60 -14.15
CA HIS A 100 -10.24 -2.73 -13.12
C HIS A 100 -8.74 -2.53 -13.26
N ASP A 101 -8.27 -1.37 -12.84
CA ASP A 101 -6.87 -1.19 -12.45
C ASP A 101 -6.77 -1.36 -10.93
N GLU A 102 -5.75 -2.08 -10.46
CA GLU A 102 -5.56 -2.39 -9.03
C GLU A 102 -4.09 -2.58 -8.67
N VAL A 103 -3.72 -2.17 -7.45
CA VAL A 103 -2.37 -2.35 -6.89
C VAL A 103 -2.50 -2.75 -5.43
N ASP A 104 -1.89 -3.88 -5.08
CA ASP A 104 -2.19 -4.57 -3.83
C ASP A 104 -0.99 -4.71 -2.90
N PHE A 105 -1.25 -4.45 -1.62
CA PHE A 105 -0.61 -5.15 -0.51
C PHE A 105 -1.62 -6.08 0.14
N GLU A 106 -1.31 -7.37 0.16
CA GLU A 106 -2.07 -8.41 0.85
C GLU A 106 -1.13 -9.13 1.82
N PHE A 107 -1.44 -9.09 3.11
CA PHE A 107 -0.69 -9.77 4.14
C PHE A 107 -1.37 -11.09 4.45
N LEU A 108 -0.75 -12.18 4.00
CA LEU A 108 -1.24 -13.54 4.17
C LEU A 108 -0.82 -13.99 5.58
N GLY A 109 -1.82 -14.16 6.43
CA GLY A 109 -1.62 -14.65 7.79
C GLY A 109 -1.09 -16.07 7.81
N ASN A 110 -0.58 -16.47 8.97
CA ASN A 110 0.08 -17.75 9.16
C ASN A 110 -0.21 -18.30 10.56
N VAL A 111 0.19 -19.55 10.78
CA VAL A 111 0.12 -20.17 12.10
C VAL A 111 1.03 -19.45 13.08
N SER A 112 0.64 -19.45 14.36
CA SER A 112 1.42 -18.79 15.42
C SER A 112 2.91 -19.14 15.38
N GLY A 113 3.77 -18.11 15.31
CA GLY A 113 5.23 -18.26 15.30
C GLY A 113 5.86 -18.41 13.91
N GLU A 114 5.06 -18.60 12.85
CA GLU A 114 5.53 -18.59 11.47
C GLU A 114 5.41 -17.19 10.85
N PRO A 115 6.29 -16.83 9.89
CA PRO A 115 6.29 -15.49 9.33
C PRO A 115 5.05 -15.21 8.47
N TYR A 116 4.59 -13.97 8.51
CA TYR A 116 3.68 -13.45 7.49
C TYR A 116 4.33 -13.46 6.11
N ILE A 117 3.51 -13.65 5.08
CA ILE A 117 3.89 -13.41 3.69
C ILE A 117 3.21 -12.13 3.22
N LEU A 118 4.01 -11.15 2.81
CA LEU A 118 3.50 -10.02 2.06
C LEU A 118 3.39 -10.40 0.59
N HIS A 119 2.18 -10.37 0.06
CA HIS A 119 1.83 -10.57 -1.32
C HIS A 119 1.52 -9.22 -1.97
N THR A 120 2.06 -8.99 -3.16
CA THR A 120 1.76 -7.80 -3.96
C THR A 120 1.29 -8.21 -5.34
N ASN A 121 0.30 -7.51 -5.88
CA ASN A 121 -0.19 -7.73 -7.23
C ASN A 121 -0.48 -6.39 -7.92
N ILE A 122 -0.53 -6.42 -9.25
CA ILE A 122 -0.82 -5.26 -10.08
C ILE A 122 -1.71 -5.70 -11.22
N PHE A 123 -2.94 -5.18 -11.23
CA PHE A 123 -3.88 -5.30 -12.34
C PHE A 123 -3.86 -4.03 -13.16
N SER A 124 -3.87 -4.20 -14.48
CA SER A 124 -4.22 -3.12 -15.38
C SER A 124 -5.16 -3.61 -16.45
N ASP A 125 -6.27 -2.89 -16.64
CA ASP A 125 -7.34 -3.22 -17.55
C ASP A 125 -7.91 -4.65 -17.32
N GLY A 126 -8.03 -5.05 -16.05
CA GLY A 126 -8.48 -6.38 -15.62
C GLY A 126 -7.44 -7.49 -15.77
N LYS A 127 -6.25 -7.20 -16.32
CA LYS A 127 -5.16 -8.16 -16.42
C LYS A 127 -4.26 -8.04 -15.19
N GLY A 128 -4.32 -9.00 -14.29
CA GLY A 128 -3.41 -9.16 -13.14
C GLY A 128 -2.31 -10.16 -13.43
N GLU A 129 -2.20 -11.18 -12.56
CA GLU A 129 -1.22 -12.27 -12.67
C GLU A 129 0.23 -11.84 -12.47
N ARG A 130 0.45 -10.83 -11.62
CA ARG A 130 1.76 -10.24 -11.37
C ARG A 130 2.16 -10.38 -9.92
N GLU A 131 1.94 -11.55 -9.34
CA GLU A 131 2.15 -11.78 -7.92
C GLU A 131 3.66 -11.76 -7.59
N GLN A 132 4.03 -11.05 -6.52
CA GLN A 132 5.33 -11.16 -5.88
C GLN A 132 5.12 -11.32 -4.38
N GLN A 133 5.86 -12.24 -3.77
CA GLN A 133 5.76 -12.53 -2.33
C GLN A 133 7.06 -12.27 -1.61
N PHE A 134 6.96 -11.80 -0.38
CA PHE A 134 8.09 -11.47 0.49
C PHE A 134 7.84 -11.93 1.91
N VAL A 135 8.87 -12.43 2.59
CA VAL A 135 8.92 -12.41 4.07
C VAL A 135 9.39 -11.03 4.53
N LEU A 136 8.97 -10.59 5.71
CA LEU A 136 9.36 -9.27 6.24
C LEU A 136 10.60 -9.36 7.13
N TRP A 137 11.41 -8.30 7.16
CA TRP A 137 12.61 -8.19 8.00
C TRP A 137 12.32 -7.75 9.44
N PHE A 138 11.05 -7.78 9.84
CA PHE A 138 10.53 -7.42 11.15
C PHE A 138 9.25 -8.23 11.43
N ASP A 139 8.79 -8.22 12.67
CA ASP A 139 7.48 -8.76 13.05
C ASP A 139 6.39 -7.68 12.80
N PRO A 140 5.54 -7.82 11.78
CA PRO A 140 4.53 -6.83 11.42
C PRO A 140 3.34 -6.78 12.38
N THR A 141 3.29 -7.68 13.38
CA THR A 141 2.23 -7.74 14.39
C THR A 141 2.58 -6.92 15.65
N ALA A 142 3.88 -6.68 15.86
CA ALA A 142 4.41 -6.08 17.07
C ALA A 142 4.24 -4.54 17.13
N ASP A 143 4.38 -3.85 16.01
CA ASP A 143 4.17 -2.40 15.90
C ASP A 143 3.62 -2.03 14.51
N PHE A 144 3.24 -0.77 14.36
CA PHE A 144 2.82 -0.21 13.08
C PHE A 144 4.02 0.05 12.17
N HIS A 145 3.92 -0.39 10.93
CA HIS A 145 4.83 -0.07 9.84
C HIS A 145 4.09 0.69 8.75
N THR A 146 4.78 1.59 8.04
CA THR A 146 4.19 2.38 6.97
C THR A 146 4.32 1.63 5.64
N TYR A 147 3.19 1.37 5.00
CA TYR A 147 3.13 0.78 3.66
C TYR A 147 2.69 1.86 2.67
N SER A 148 3.42 1.95 1.55
CA SER A 148 3.22 3.04 0.60
C SER A 148 2.99 2.54 -0.81
N ILE A 149 1.96 3.07 -1.47
CA ILE A 149 1.75 2.95 -2.91
C ILE A 149 2.06 4.30 -3.55
N LEU A 150 3.18 4.42 -4.25
CA LEU A 150 3.45 5.54 -5.14
C LEU A 150 3.03 5.14 -6.56
N TRP A 151 2.03 5.80 -7.12
CA TRP A 151 1.52 5.58 -8.45
C TRP A 151 1.54 6.88 -9.24
N ASN A 152 2.35 6.94 -10.29
CA ASN A 152 2.45 8.09 -11.18
C ASN A 152 2.49 7.64 -12.65
N PRO A 153 2.46 8.56 -13.63
CA PRO A 153 2.44 8.19 -15.06
C PRO A 153 3.64 7.36 -15.53
N LEU A 154 4.73 7.34 -14.76
CA LEU A 154 5.99 6.70 -15.11
C LEU A 154 6.13 5.30 -14.50
N ASN A 155 5.58 5.09 -13.31
CA ASN A 155 5.79 3.88 -12.53
C ASN A 155 4.85 3.77 -11.31
N ILE A 156 4.67 2.53 -10.86
CA ILE A 156 4.15 2.18 -9.55
C ILE A 156 5.34 1.69 -8.71
N ILE A 157 5.57 2.26 -7.53
CA ILE A 157 6.56 1.79 -6.56
C ILE A 157 5.86 1.49 -5.24
N LEU A 158 6.14 0.30 -4.71
CA LEU A 158 5.69 -0.14 -3.40
C LEU A 158 6.81 -0.03 -2.39
N TYR A 159 6.51 0.56 -1.23
CA TYR A 159 7.47 0.71 -0.14
C TYR A 159 6.96 0.12 1.17
N ILE A 160 7.93 -0.25 2.01
CA ILE A 160 7.75 -0.53 3.45
C ILE A 160 8.72 0.38 4.20
N ASP A 161 8.23 1.26 5.06
CA ASP A 161 9.03 2.22 5.83
C ASP A 161 10.02 3.02 4.95
N GLY A 162 9.59 3.40 3.75
CA GLY A 162 10.43 4.11 2.77
C GLY A 162 11.43 3.23 2.00
N THR A 163 11.51 1.93 2.29
CA THR A 163 12.33 0.95 1.56
C THR A 163 11.56 0.41 0.34
N PRO A 164 12.03 0.62 -0.90
CA PRO A 164 11.34 0.10 -2.08
C PRO A 164 11.44 -1.43 -2.15
N ILE A 165 10.30 -2.10 -2.28
CA ILE A 165 10.24 -3.57 -2.38
C ILE A 165 9.90 -4.05 -3.79
N ARG A 166 9.24 -3.19 -4.57
CA ARG A 166 8.77 -3.50 -5.92
C ARG A 166 8.61 -2.22 -6.74
N VAL A 167 8.93 -2.30 -8.02
CA VAL A 167 8.61 -1.26 -9.01
C VAL A 167 8.03 -1.90 -10.27
N PHE A 168 7.00 -1.28 -10.80
CA PHE A 168 6.38 -1.61 -12.07
C PHE A 168 6.39 -0.37 -12.95
N LYS A 169 7.21 -0.39 -14.01
CA LYS A 169 7.38 0.76 -14.91
C LYS A 169 6.24 0.82 -15.91
N ASN A 170 5.83 2.03 -16.29
CA ASN A 170 4.95 2.23 -17.42
C ASN A 170 5.69 1.80 -18.71
N ASN A 171 5.22 0.70 -19.29
CA ASN A 171 5.71 0.12 -20.54
C ASN A 171 4.59 0.05 -21.60
N GLU A 172 3.61 0.97 -21.57
CA GLU A 172 2.52 1.04 -22.57
C GLU A 172 3.08 1.07 -24.01
N ALA A 173 4.20 1.76 -24.23
CA ALA A 173 4.89 1.81 -25.53
C ALA A 173 5.39 0.43 -26.01
N ASN A 174 5.56 -0.53 -25.10
CA ASN A 174 5.93 -1.92 -25.39
C ASN A 174 4.73 -2.88 -25.27
N GLY A 175 3.49 -2.36 -25.24
CA GLY A 175 2.26 -3.17 -25.19
C GLY A 175 1.92 -3.72 -23.81
N VAL A 176 2.58 -3.26 -22.73
CA VAL A 176 2.22 -3.62 -21.35
C VAL A 176 1.20 -2.61 -20.83
N PRO A 177 -0.04 -3.02 -20.48
CA PRO A 177 -1.03 -2.11 -19.91
C PRO A 177 -0.53 -1.48 -18.60
N PHE A 178 -0.82 -0.20 -18.40
CA PHE A 178 -0.51 0.52 -17.18
C PHE A 178 -1.70 1.38 -16.74
N PRO A 179 -2.02 1.48 -15.44
CA PRO A 179 -3.10 2.32 -14.94
C PRO A 179 -2.82 3.81 -15.17
N THR A 180 -3.30 4.38 -16.27
CA THR A 180 -3.11 5.81 -16.58
C THR A 180 -4.40 6.61 -16.69
N ARG A 181 -5.56 5.94 -16.72
CA ARG A 181 -6.83 6.57 -17.15
C ARG A 181 -7.96 6.48 -16.13
N GLN A 182 -7.98 5.43 -15.30
CA GLN A 182 -9.11 5.15 -14.43
C GLN A 182 -8.85 5.66 -13.02
N PRO A 183 -9.71 6.54 -12.47
CA PRO A 183 -9.53 7.00 -11.10
C PRO A 183 -9.92 5.90 -10.10
N VAL A 184 -9.06 5.69 -9.11
CA VAL A 184 -9.16 4.62 -8.10
C VAL A 184 -9.71 5.15 -6.78
N HIS A 185 -10.35 4.28 -6.01
CA HIS A 185 -10.46 4.44 -4.57
C HIS A 185 -9.30 3.73 -3.87
N VAL A 186 -9.01 4.15 -2.64
CA VAL A 186 -8.10 3.46 -1.72
C VAL A 186 -8.93 2.59 -0.78
N PHE A 187 -8.48 1.38 -0.52
CA PHE A 187 -9.17 0.41 0.32
C PHE A 187 -8.24 -0.18 1.38
N ALA A 188 -8.83 -0.55 2.51
CA ALA A 188 -8.21 -1.37 3.54
C ALA A 188 -9.23 -2.40 4.01
N SER A 189 -8.85 -3.67 4.15
CA SER A 189 -9.79 -4.72 4.55
C SER A 189 -9.13 -5.85 5.32
N ILE A 190 -9.96 -6.62 6.04
CA ILE A 190 -9.61 -7.94 6.56
C ILE A 190 -10.68 -8.95 6.15
N TRP A 191 -10.27 -10.11 5.64
CA TRP A 191 -11.19 -11.13 5.14
C TRP A 191 -10.60 -12.55 5.19
N ASN A 192 -11.47 -13.56 5.13
CA ASN A 192 -11.09 -14.97 5.10
C ASN A 192 -10.77 -15.40 3.66
N ALA A 193 -9.58 -15.94 3.47
CA ALA A 193 -9.03 -16.42 2.22
C ALA A 193 -8.41 -17.82 2.39
N GLU A 194 -8.92 -18.63 3.32
CA GLU A 194 -8.41 -19.97 3.67
C GLU A 194 -8.29 -20.95 2.51
N GLU A 195 -8.90 -20.66 1.37
CA GLU A 195 -8.73 -21.45 0.15
C GLU A 195 -7.34 -21.31 -0.49
N TRP A 196 -6.57 -20.26 -0.16
CA TRP A 196 -5.24 -20.07 -0.76
C TRP A 196 -4.22 -19.33 0.11
N ALA A 197 -4.65 -18.51 1.08
CA ALA A 197 -3.77 -17.57 1.79
C ALA A 197 -2.60 -18.24 2.51
N THR A 198 -2.85 -19.26 3.32
CA THR A 198 -1.80 -19.88 4.15
C THR A 198 -1.36 -21.20 3.54
N GLN A 199 -0.10 -21.23 3.11
CA GLN A 199 0.54 -22.41 2.52
C GLN A 199 -0.25 -22.99 1.34
N GLY A 200 -0.73 -22.11 0.46
CA GLY A 200 -1.54 -22.49 -0.69
C GLY A 200 -2.91 -23.07 -0.32
N GLY A 201 -3.48 -22.64 0.82
CA GLY A 201 -4.79 -23.07 1.30
C GLY A 201 -4.79 -24.39 2.10
N ARG A 202 -3.60 -24.95 2.38
CA ARG A 202 -3.46 -26.17 3.18
C ARG A 202 -3.87 -25.97 4.63
N VAL A 203 -3.59 -24.78 5.19
CA VAL A 203 -3.95 -24.42 6.56
C VAL A 203 -5.16 -23.50 6.50
N LYS A 204 -6.21 -23.90 7.23
CA LYS A 204 -7.50 -23.22 7.27
C LYS A 204 -7.60 -22.28 8.48
N THR A 205 -8.57 -21.38 8.45
CA THR A 205 -8.79 -20.42 9.54
C THR A 205 -9.29 -21.14 10.78
N ASP A 206 -8.57 -21.02 11.91
CA ASP A 206 -9.08 -21.48 13.20
C ASP A 206 -10.00 -20.41 13.81
N TRP A 207 -11.28 -20.54 13.52
CA TRP A 207 -12.29 -19.60 14.02
C TRP A 207 -12.49 -19.59 15.54
N SER A 208 -11.83 -20.46 16.32
CA SER A 208 -11.81 -20.33 17.78
C SER A 208 -10.91 -19.19 18.27
N GLU A 209 -9.99 -18.73 17.43
CA GLU A 209 -9.08 -17.60 17.67
C GLU A 209 -9.69 -16.23 17.25
N ALA A 210 -10.91 -16.25 16.69
CA ALA A 210 -11.61 -15.04 16.32
C ALA A 210 -12.01 -14.20 17.57
N PRO A 211 -12.04 -12.85 17.48
CA PRO A 211 -11.85 -12.07 16.26
C PRO A 211 -10.37 -11.85 15.92
N PHE A 212 -10.04 -11.96 14.62
CA PHE A 212 -8.76 -11.53 14.08
C PHE A 212 -8.81 -10.04 13.83
N VAL A 213 -7.84 -9.27 14.35
CA VAL A 213 -7.89 -7.81 14.34
C VAL A 213 -6.61 -7.22 13.74
N ALA A 214 -6.76 -6.45 12.67
CA ALA A 214 -5.71 -5.61 12.10
C ALA A 214 -6.00 -4.14 12.39
N ALA A 215 -4.96 -3.37 12.72
CA ALA A 215 -5.10 -1.96 13.06
C ALA A 215 -4.45 -1.08 12.00
N TYR A 216 -5.09 0.05 11.71
CA TYR A 216 -4.67 1.03 10.71
C TYR A 216 -4.65 2.43 11.30
N ARG A 217 -3.68 3.25 10.91
CA ARG A 217 -3.58 4.66 11.32
C ARG A 217 -2.83 5.51 10.30
N ARG A 218 -2.77 6.83 10.54
CA ARG A 218 -1.92 7.79 9.80
C ARG A 218 -2.01 7.63 8.26
N PHE A 219 -3.22 7.61 7.73
CA PHE A 219 -3.39 7.69 6.28
C PHE A 219 -2.93 9.05 5.77
N ASP A 220 -2.07 9.05 4.74
CA ASP A 220 -1.61 10.25 4.07
C ASP A 220 -1.75 10.11 2.54
N ALA A 221 -2.58 10.99 1.97
CA ALA A 221 -2.78 11.18 0.53
C ALA A 221 -2.58 12.65 0.14
N THR A 222 -1.81 13.43 0.91
CA THR A 222 -1.49 14.84 0.60
C THR A 222 -0.72 14.98 -0.70
N SER A 223 0.00 13.93 -1.10
CA SER A 223 0.72 13.82 -2.37
C SER A 223 -0.06 13.01 -3.39
N ALA A 224 -1.35 13.33 -3.60
CA ALA A 224 -2.22 12.66 -4.57
C ALA A 224 -3.08 13.65 -5.37
N CYS A 225 -3.46 13.27 -6.59
CA CYS A 225 -4.37 14.07 -7.41
C CYS A 225 -5.81 13.60 -7.23
N VAL A 226 -6.60 14.35 -6.45
CA VAL A 226 -8.03 14.08 -6.24
C VAL A 226 -8.78 14.28 -7.55
N TRP A 227 -9.52 13.25 -7.96
CA TRP A 227 -10.34 13.26 -9.16
C TRP A 227 -11.67 13.99 -8.92
N GLN A 228 -11.88 15.10 -9.63
CA GLN A 228 -13.05 15.98 -9.55
C GLN A 228 -13.88 15.99 -10.85
N GLY A 229 -13.94 14.87 -11.57
CA GLY A 229 -14.72 14.77 -12.81
C GLY A 229 -14.05 15.40 -14.03
N GLU A 230 -14.82 16.06 -14.92
CA GLU A 230 -14.41 16.43 -16.29
C GLU A 230 -13.18 17.33 -16.40
N ALA A 231 -12.86 18.14 -15.37
CA ALA A 231 -11.66 19.01 -15.37
C ALA A 231 -10.37 18.28 -14.95
N SER A 232 -10.48 17.03 -14.50
CA SER A 232 -9.38 16.26 -13.90
C SER A 232 -8.37 15.65 -14.87
N PRO A 233 -8.74 15.26 -16.12
CA PRO A 233 -7.74 14.81 -17.10
C PRO A 233 -6.61 15.81 -17.30
N THR A 234 -6.90 17.12 -17.26
CA THR A 234 -5.91 18.20 -17.44
C THR A 234 -5.15 18.56 -16.15
N ARG A 235 -5.75 18.29 -14.97
CA ARG A 235 -5.15 18.59 -13.65
C ARG A 235 -4.27 17.44 -13.14
N CYS A 236 -4.69 16.22 -13.40
CA CYS A 236 -3.97 14.99 -13.04
C CYS A 236 -3.12 14.45 -14.20
N GLY A 237 -3.22 15.03 -15.40
CA GLY A 237 -2.40 14.70 -16.56
C GLY A 237 -2.09 15.93 -17.41
N GLY A 238 -0.80 16.28 -17.57
CA GLY A 238 -0.34 17.31 -18.51
C GLY A 238 0.68 18.30 -17.96
N ASP A 239 1.09 19.25 -18.79
CA ASP A 239 2.15 20.24 -18.54
C ASP A 239 1.79 21.33 -17.50
N HIS A 240 0.59 21.27 -16.90
CA HIS A 240 0.06 22.28 -15.97
C HIS A 240 0.14 21.88 -14.49
N LEU A 241 0.96 20.88 -14.16
CA LEU A 241 1.12 20.43 -12.79
C LEU A 241 1.81 21.49 -11.92
N PRO A 242 1.31 21.78 -10.70
CA PRO A 242 2.02 22.63 -9.76
C PRO A 242 3.39 22.03 -9.42
N SER A 243 4.39 22.87 -9.19
CA SER A 243 5.77 22.44 -8.89
C SER A 243 5.90 21.55 -7.63
N SER A 244 4.92 21.57 -6.72
CA SER A 244 4.83 20.59 -5.62
C SER A 244 4.33 19.20 -6.04
N ALA A 245 3.46 19.11 -7.06
CA ALA A 245 3.08 17.85 -7.69
C ALA A 245 4.23 17.26 -8.53
N SER A 246 5.18 18.10 -8.95
CA SER A 246 6.31 17.66 -9.77
C SER A 246 7.27 16.68 -9.08
N SER A 247 7.36 16.67 -7.73
CA SER A 247 8.31 15.80 -7.03
C SER A 247 7.88 14.33 -7.03
N TRP A 248 6.66 14.02 -6.57
CA TRP A 248 6.16 12.64 -6.49
C TRP A 248 5.65 12.14 -7.85
N MET A 249 5.10 13.02 -8.70
CA MET A 249 4.55 12.61 -9.99
C MET A 249 5.65 12.27 -11.02
N ALA A 250 6.83 12.87 -10.89
CA ALA A 250 8.00 12.52 -11.70
C ALA A 250 8.97 11.55 -11.01
N GLN A 251 8.64 11.12 -9.77
CA GLN A 251 9.54 10.28 -8.98
C GLN A 251 9.80 8.95 -9.65
N ARG A 252 11.08 8.57 -9.63
CA ARG A 252 11.63 7.28 -10.06
C ARG A 252 12.63 6.81 -9.00
N LEU A 253 12.93 5.52 -8.98
CA LEU A 253 14.05 5.02 -8.19
C LEU A 253 15.36 5.60 -8.72
N ASP A 254 16.12 6.24 -7.83
CA ASP A 254 17.51 6.58 -8.08
C ASP A 254 18.42 5.35 -7.96
N TRP A 255 19.72 5.52 -8.21
CA TRP A 255 20.67 4.42 -8.20
C TRP A 255 20.73 3.68 -6.87
N TRP A 256 20.70 4.41 -5.74
CA TRP A 256 20.75 3.82 -4.41
C TRP A 256 19.47 3.05 -4.10
N SER A 257 18.31 3.61 -4.45
CA SER A 257 17.02 2.94 -4.28
C SER A 257 16.93 1.66 -5.11
N TRP A 258 17.55 1.63 -6.30
CA TRP A 258 17.70 0.42 -7.10
C TRP A 258 18.55 -0.65 -6.41
N MET A 259 19.67 -0.28 -5.81
CA MET A 259 20.49 -1.21 -5.04
C MET A 259 19.73 -1.76 -3.83
N THR A 260 19.03 -0.91 -3.10
CA THR A 260 18.18 -1.30 -1.98
C THR A 260 17.10 -2.27 -2.41
N LEU A 261 16.39 -1.97 -3.51
CA LEU A 261 15.38 -2.87 -4.07
C LEU A 261 15.99 -4.24 -4.44
N ASN A 262 17.15 -4.27 -5.08
CA ASN A 262 17.83 -5.53 -5.41
C ASN A 262 18.21 -6.31 -4.16
N TRP A 263 18.71 -5.63 -3.12
CA TRP A 263 19.02 -6.26 -1.84
C TRP A 263 17.78 -6.84 -1.18
N VAL A 264 16.65 -6.12 -1.15
CA VAL A 264 15.38 -6.65 -0.64
C VAL A 264 14.97 -7.90 -1.40
N ARG A 265 14.98 -7.84 -2.74
CA ARG A 265 14.61 -8.97 -3.60
C ARG A 265 15.50 -10.19 -3.37
N MET A 266 16.81 -10.01 -3.18
CA MET A 266 17.74 -11.11 -2.94
C MET A 266 17.57 -11.78 -1.57
N ASN A 267 17.14 -11.04 -0.55
CA ASN A 267 17.11 -11.55 0.83
C ASN A 267 15.72 -11.95 1.31
N TYR A 268 14.66 -11.36 0.76
CA TYR A 268 13.31 -11.47 1.32
C TYR A 268 12.23 -11.94 0.35
N MET A 269 12.47 -11.92 -0.97
CA MET A 269 11.49 -12.36 -1.95
C MET A 269 11.40 -13.89 -2.00
N THR A 270 10.20 -14.42 -1.86
CA THR A 270 9.92 -15.87 -1.86
C THR A 270 9.23 -16.34 -3.14
N TYR A 271 8.52 -15.45 -3.85
CA TYR A 271 7.90 -15.73 -5.14
C TYR A 271 8.01 -14.51 -6.06
N ASP A 272 8.24 -14.77 -7.34
CA ASP A 272 8.22 -13.77 -8.40
C ASP A 272 7.62 -14.35 -9.68
N TYR A 273 6.47 -13.81 -10.10
CA TYR A 273 5.83 -14.21 -11.36
C TYR A 273 6.79 -14.10 -12.57
N CYS A 274 7.73 -13.15 -12.57
CA CYS A 274 8.72 -12.98 -13.64
C CYS A 274 9.70 -14.16 -13.74
N ALA A 275 9.85 -14.97 -12.69
CA ALA A 275 10.72 -16.14 -12.64
C ALA A 275 9.95 -17.47 -12.69
N ASP A 276 8.61 -17.43 -12.70
CA ASP A 276 7.76 -18.62 -12.66
C ASP A 276 7.66 -19.30 -14.04
N ARG A 277 8.58 -20.22 -14.30
CA ARG A 277 8.59 -21.05 -15.51
C ARG A 277 7.45 -22.05 -15.60
N LYS A 278 6.80 -22.39 -14.48
CA LYS A 278 5.64 -23.31 -14.51
C LYS A 278 4.43 -22.57 -15.04
N ARG A 279 4.24 -21.31 -14.62
CA ARG A 279 3.17 -20.45 -15.11
C ARG A 279 3.44 -19.93 -16.53
N TYR A 280 4.68 -19.58 -16.84
CA TYR A 280 5.09 -19.04 -18.13
C TYR A 280 6.10 -19.95 -18.85
N PRO A 281 5.67 -21.13 -19.35
CA PRO A 281 6.57 -22.11 -19.95
C PRO A 281 7.11 -21.71 -21.33
N HIS A 282 6.46 -20.78 -22.02
CA HIS A 282 6.79 -20.41 -23.41
C HIS A 282 7.40 -19.01 -23.54
N ALA A 283 6.89 -18.03 -22.80
CA ALA A 283 7.39 -16.66 -22.82
C ALA A 283 7.04 -15.96 -21.50
N PHE A 284 8.01 -15.28 -20.91
CA PHE A 284 7.78 -14.45 -19.74
C PHE A 284 7.00 -13.18 -20.10
N PRO A 285 6.28 -12.58 -19.13
CA PRO A 285 5.62 -11.29 -19.34
C PRO A 285 6.60 -10.23 -19.87
N THR A 286 6.13 -9.41 -20.81
CA THR A 286 6.96 -8.45 -21.55
C THR A 286 7.70 -7.47 -20.61
N GLU A 287 7.03 -7.02 -19.56
CA GLU A 287 7.58 -6.16 -18.52
C GLU A 287 8.76 -6.79 -17.75
N CYS A 288 8.87 -8.12 -17.72
CA CYS A 288 9.93 -8.85 -17.02
C CYS A 288 11.21 -8.97 -17.85
N ILE A 289 11.09 -8.91 -19.18
CA ILE A 289 12.20 -9.08 -20.12
C ILE A 289 12.74 -7.77 -20.67
N ILE A 290 11.93 -6.70 -20.61
CA ILE A 290 12.43 -5.35 -20.90
C ILE A 290 13.48 -5.04 -19.84
N PRO A 291 14.73 -4.71 -20.23
CA PRO A 291 15.74 -4.28 -19.28
C PRO A 291 15.12 -3.17 -18.46
N ILE A 292 15.03 -3.40 -17.17
CA ILE A 292 14.78 -2.36 -16.21
C ILE A 292 15.95 -1.39 -16.39
N GLY A 293 15.76 -0.37 -17.22
CA GLY A 293 16.85 0.41 -17.80
C GLY A 293 17.96 0.67 -16.79
N ARG A 294 19.19 0.29 -17.14
CA ARG A 294 20.38 0.92 -16.57
C ARG A 294 20.20 2.43 -16.80
N ILE A 295 20.44 3.19 -15.74
CA ILE A 295 20.45 4.66 -15.73
C ILE A 295 21.18 5.19 -16.96
#